data_AF-A0A016S2F7-F1
#
_entry.id   AF-A0A016S2F7-F1
#
_cell.length_a   1.000
_cell.length_b   1.000
_cell.length_c   1.000
_cell.angle_alpha   90.00
_cell.angle_beta   90.00
_cell.angle_gamma   90.00
#
_symmetry.space_group_name_H-M   'P 1'
#
loop_
_entity.id
_entity.type
_entity.pdbx_description
1 polymer ?
#
loop_
_entity_poly.entity_id
_entity_poly.type
_entity_poly.pdbx_seq_one_letter_code
_entity_poly.pdbx_strand_id
1 'polypeptide(L)'
;MISDVSEKCCGFRGSLGFSMTDDQGNLHSVANLAQTYSKKIYVNLTDLYMYLYFSGLLCLAILGDDFQGVDREAILESVRASQKEDGSFWSEGHGSESDMRFVFCAVAICHILQDDSHINWSALRSFIRASLNYDGGIGQGPGDESHGGSTFCAIASLSLSNRLWDESVLSRSEISRLVKWALWKQDQGFHGRAHKDDDSCYAFWIGATLEILNANHLLDKEKLRSFLLIAQHQPLGGFCKVPDPTGFPDLLHTYFSLAAFSLLREPGFSPIHASLNVSRHVYEHILKFTHCHVSG
;
A
#
# COMPACT_ATOMS: atom_id res chain seq x y z
N MET A 1 -23.29 -24.90 7.52
CA MET A 1 -21.84 -25.00 7.29
C MET A 1 -21.20 -23.73 6.71
N ILE A 2 -21.89 -22.58 6.73
CA ILE A 2 -21.34 -21.26 6.32
C ILE A 2 -21.18 -20.33 7.55
N SER A 3 -21.66 -20.74 8.73
CA SER A 3 -21.78 -19.90 9.92
C SER A 3 -20.53 -19.80 10.79
N ASP A 4 -19.52 -20.66 10.60
CA ASP A 4 -18.37 -20.78 11.52
C ASP A 4 -17.14 -19.94 11.12
N VAL A 5 -17.11 -19.41 9.90
CA VAL A 5 -16.00 -18.56 9.38
C VAL A 5 -16.23 -17.08 9.76
N SER A 6 -17.49 -16.69 9.95
CA SER A 6 -17.94 -15.31 10.16
C SER A 6 -17.40 -14.66 11.44
N GLU A 7 -17.29 -15.42 12.54
CA GLU A 7 -16.82 -14.88 13.82
C GLU A 7 -15.29 -14.80 13.94
N LYS A 8 -14.53 -15.47 13.04
CA LYS A 8 -13.08 -15.62 13.16
C LYS A 8 -12.25 -14.57 12.42
N CYS A 9 -12.86 -13.75 11.55
CA CYS A 9 -12.12 -12.86 10.63
C CYS A 9 -12.33 -11.36 10.88
N CYS A 10 -12.99 -10.95 11.97
CA CYS A 10 -13.22 -9.52 12.26
C CYS A 10 -12.07 -8.91 13.08
N GLY A 11 -11.15 -8.23 12.39
CA GLY A 11 -9.86 -7.75 12.94
C GLY A 11 -9.86 -6.53 13.88
N PHE A 12 -10.88 -5.67 13.84
CA PHE A 12 -10.90 -4.43 14.64
C PHE A 12 -11.98 -4.49 15.72
N ARG A 13 -11.59 -4.60 17.00
CA ARG A 13 -12.51 -4.60 18.13
C ARG A 13 -12.53 -3.22 18.79
N GLY A 14 -13.71 -2.65 19.04
CA GLY A 14 -13.86 -1.54 20.00
C GLY A 14 -14.23 -0.14 19.51
N SER A 15 -14.80 0.04 18.31
CA SER A 15 -15.46 1.33 18.00
C SER A 15 -16.73 1.50 18.85
N LEU A 16 -16.63 2.24 19.96
CA LEU A 16 -17.79 2.78 20.66
C LEU A 16 -18.37 3.90 19.79
N GLY A 17 -19.31 3.54 18.92
CA GLY A 17 -19.94 4.47 17.98
C GLY A 17 -20.54 5.68 18.70
N PHE A 18 -20.26 6.88 18.17
CA PHE A 18 -20.99 8.12 18.45
C PHE A 18 -22.51 7.90 18.35
N SER A 19 -23.28 8.36 19.32
CA SER A 19 -24.75 8.34 19.21
C SER A 19 -25.21 9.57 18.46
N MET A 20 -25.84 9.41 17.30
CA MET A 20 -26.56 10.48 16.61
C MET A 20 -28.05 10.19 16.60
N THR A 21 -28.85 11.22 16.84
CA THR A 21 -30.31 11.15 16.74
C THR A 21 -30.76 11.48 15.33
N ASP A 22 -31.68 10.68 14.78
CA ASP A 22 -32.30 11.00 13.49
C ASP A 22 -33.33 12.14 13.59
N ASP A 23 -33.83 12.61 12.45
CA ASP A 23 -34.83 13.70 12.35
C ASP A 23 -36.19 13.35 12.98
N GLN A 24 -36.38 12.11 13.44
CA GLN A 24 -37.55 11.63 14.18
C GLN A 24 -37.27 11.47 15.68
N GLY A 25 -36.06 11.82 16.14
CA GLY A 25 -35.65 11.80 17.54
C GLY A 25 -35.16 10.45 18.06
N ASN A 26 -34.93 9.45 17.18
CA ASN A 26 -34.44 8.14 17.61
C ASN A 26 -32.91 8.16 17.76
N LEU A 27 -32.40 7.70 18.91
CA LEU A 27 -30.96 7.52 19.15
C LEU A 27 -30.42 6.32 18.36
N HIS A 28 -29.44 6.56 17.49
CA HIS A 28 -28.69 5.52 16.80
C HIS A 28 -27.21 5.58 17.19
N SER A 29 -26.65 4.48 17.70
CA SER A 29 -25.20 4.32 17.78
C SER A 29 -24.65 4.08 16.36
N VAL A 30 -23.49 4.64 15.98
CA VAL A 30 -22.96 4.46 14.60
C VAL A 30 -22.74 2.99 14.22
N ALA A 31 -22.62 2.07 15.20
CA ALA A 31 -22.64 0.63 14.95
C ALA A 31 -23.89 0.20 14.15
N ASN A 32 -25.02 0.88 14.36
CA ASN A 32 -26.27 0.66 13.65
C ASN A 32 -26.38 1.44 12.33
N LEU A 33 -25.63 2.52 12.09
CA LEU A 33 -25.71 3.24 10.80
C LEU A 33 -25.02 2.46 9.67
N ALA A 34 -23.91 1.77 9.97
CA ALA A 34 -23.35 0.76 9.07
C ALA A 34 -24.38 -0.36 8.77
N GLN A 35 -25.18 -0.76 9.77
CA GLN A 35 -26.27 -1.74 9.60
C GLN A 35 -27.53 -1.19 8.91
N THR A 36 -27.81 0.12 9.00
CA THR A 36 -29.07 0.70 8.51
C THR A 36 -28.98 1.01 7.01
N TYR A 37 -27.81 1.43 6.50
CA TYR A 37 -27.55 1.47 5.06
C TYR A 37 -27.32 0.07 4.46
N SER A 38 -27.12 -0.96 5.29
CA SER A 38 -27.01 -2.37 4.88
C SER A 38 -28.36 -3.06 4.61
N LYS A 39 -29.52 -2.43 4.86
CA LYS A 39 -30.83 -3.07 4.59
C LYS A 39 -31.16 -3.33 3.10
N LYS A 40 -30.30 -2.93 2.16
CA LYS A 40 -30.36 -3.36 0.74
C LYS A 40 -29.03 -3.85 0.16
N ILE A 41 -27.98 -3.90 0.96
CA ILE A 41 -26.67 -4.42 0.59
C ILE A 41 -26.25 -5.29 1.76
N TYR A 42 -26.35 -6.61 1.59
CA TYR A 42 -25.70 -7.59 2.45
C TYR A 42 -24.18 -7.38 2.33
N VAL A 43 -23.63 -6.34 2.96
CA VAL A 43 -22.19 -6.25 3.20
C VAL A 43 -21.96 -7.12 4.42
N ASN A 44 -21.67 -8.37 4.14
CA ASN A 44 -21.26 -9.31 5.13
C ASN A 44 -19.90 -8.78 5.63
N LEU A 45 -19.79 -8.35 6.89
CA LEU A 45 -18.52 -7.94 7.52
C LEU A 45 -17.47 -9.09 7.57
N THR A 46 -17.77 -10.21 6.91
CA THR A 46 -16.99 -11.41 6.67
C THR A 46 -16.09 -11.34 5.43
N ASP A 47 -16.24 -10.31 4.59
CA ASP A 47 -15.53 -10.25 3.32
C ASP A 47 -14.10 -9.70 3.56
N LEU A 48 -13.11 -10.43 3.05
CA LEU A 48 -11.69 -10.17 3.28
C LEU A 48 -11.22 -8.94 2.50
N TYR A 49 -11.29 -7.73 3.08
CA TYR A 49 -10.85 -6.51 2.40
C TYR A 49 -9.38 -6.19 2.72
N MET A 50 -8.46 -6.69 1.91
CA MET A 50 -7.02 -6.56 2.16
C MET A 50 -6.56 -5.09 2.27
N TYR A 51 -7.12 -4.20 1.44
CA TYR A 51 -6.78 -2.77 1.48
C TYR A 51 -7.34 -2.06 2.72
N LEU A 52 -8.49 -2.50 3.27
CA LEU A 52 -9.06 -1.93 4.49
C LEU A 52 -8.26 -2.33 5.72
N TYR A 53 -7.80 -3.58 5.80
CA TYR A 53 -6.89 -3.99 6.87
C TYR A 53 -5.60 -3.19 6.85
N PHE A 54 -4.96 -3.10 5.68
CA PHE A 54 -3.73 -2.33 5.52
C PHE A 54 -3.92 -0.86 5.89
N SER A 55 -4.89 -0.16 5.29
CA SER A 55 -5.13 1.25 5.56
C SER A 55 -5.61 1.52 6.99
N GLY A 56 -6.45 0.65 7.56
CA GLY A 56 -6.91 0.74 8.94
C GLY A 56 -5.75 0.62 9.94
N LEU A 57 -4.86 -0.35 9.76
CA LEU A 57 -3.66 -0.50 10.59
C LEU A 57 -2.73 0.72 10.47
N LEU A 58 -2.55 1.26 9.27
CA LEU A 58 -1.76 2.49 9.10
C LEU A 58 -2.42 3.69 9.78
N CYS A 59 -3.74 3.86 9.68
CA CYS A 59 -4.45 4.93 10.36
C CYS A 59 -4.29 4.84 11.88
N LEU A 60 -4.41 3.64 12.47
CA LEU A 60 -4.13 3.41 13.89
C LEU A 60 -2.70 3.81 14.26
N ALA A 61 -1.72 3.37 13.46
CA ALA A 61 -0.31 3.73 13.67
C ALA A 61 -0.07 5.25 13.62
N ILE A 62 -0.67 5.93 12.64
CA ILE A 62 -0.56 7.38 12.45
C ILE A 62 -1.16 8.12 13.64
N LEU A 63 -2.26 7.61 14.20
CA LEU A 63 -2.93 8.18 15.37
C LEU A 63 -2.25 7.80 16.71
N GLY A 64 -1.18 7.00 16.68
CA GLY A 64 -0.40 6.62 17.86
C GLY A 64 -1.01 5.47 18.67
N ASP A 65 -1.94 4.71 18.11
CA ASP A 65 -2.54 3.53 18.75
C ASP A 65 -1.51 2.40 18.93
N ASP A 66 -1.66 1.57 19.95
CA ASP A 66 -0.71 0.51 20.30
C ASP A 66 -1.10 -0.88 19.76
N PHE A 67 -2.17 -0.95 18.97
CA PHE A 67 -2.74 -2.16 18.37
C PHE A 67 -3.27 -3.20 19.37
N GLN A 68 -3.43 -2.89 20.66
CA GLN A 68 -3.96 -3.87 21.63
C GLN A 68 -5.42 -4.26 21.34
N GLY A 69 -6.20 -3.35 20.76
CA GLY A 69 -7.60 -3.60 20.35
C GLY A 69 -7.74 -4.36 19.02
N VAL A 70 -6.62 -4.64 18.34
CA VAL A 70 -6.61 -5.35 17.06
C VAL A 70 -6.56 -6.85 17.30
N ASP A 71 -7.52 -7.58 16.73
CA ASP A 71 -7.52 -9.03 16.67
C ASP A 71 -6.55 -9.50 15.59
N ARG A 72 -5.26 -9.62 15.98
CA ARG A 72 -4.15 -9.91 15.07
C ARG A 72 -4.34 -11.23 14.33
N GLU A 73 -4.73 -12.29 15.04
CA GLU A 73 -4.90 -13.62 14.44
C GLU A 73 -6.03 -13.63 13.40
N ALA A 74 -7.14 -12.95 13.67
CA ALA A 74 -8.25 -12.83 12.71
C ALA A 74 -7.80 -12.16 11.40
N ILE A 75 -6.97 -11.12 11.48
CA ILE A 75 -6.41 -10.44 10.30
C ILE A 75 -5.42 -11.36 9.57
N LEU A 76 -4.52 -12.00 10.29
CA LEU A 76 -3.50 -12.87 9.69
C LEU A 76 -4.12 -14.14 9.04
N GLU A 77 -5.15 -14.71 9.64
CA GLU A 77 -5.92 -15.80 9.01
C GLU A 77 -6.64 -15.32 7.76
N SER A 78 -7.11 -14.06 7.73
CA SER A 78 -7.63 -13.46 6.51
C SER A 78 -6.52 -13.35 5.43
N VAL A 79 -5.31 -12.93 5.79
CA VAL A 79 -4.17 -12.92 4.84
C VAL A 79 -3.92 -14.31 4.26
N ARG A 80 -3.90 -15.35 5.10
CA ARG A 80 -3.73 -16.75 4.67
C ARG A 80 -4.84 -17.18 3.71
N ALA A 81 -6.10 -16.94 4.06
CA ALA A 81 -7.26 -17.36 3.26
C ALA A 81 -7.37 -16.61 1.92
N SER A 82 -6.86 -15.38 1.83
CA SER A 82 -6.83 -14.62 0.58
C SER A 82 -5.76 -15.10 -0.42
N GLN A 83 -4.76 -15.88 0.01
CA GLN A 83 -3.68 -16.28 -0.89
C GLN A 83 -4.14 -17.38 -1.86
N LYS A 84 -3.87 -17.16 -3.15
CA LYS A 84 -4.15 -18.11 -4.24
C LYS A 84 -3.01 -19.11 -4.41
N GLU A 85 -3.32 -20.20 -5.11
CA GLU A 85 -2.33 -21.21 -5.51
C GLU A 85 -1.20 -20.64 -6.37
N ASP A 86 -1.48 -19.62 -7.20
CA ASP A 86 -0.48 -18.93 -8.02
C ASP A 86 0.45 -18.00 -7.21
N GLY A 87 0.14 -17.76 -5.93
CA GLY A 87 0.91 -16.90 -5.03
C GLY A 87 0.41 -15.47 -4.88
N SER A 88 -0.53 -15.03 -5.71
CA SER A 88 -1.20 -13.73 -5.57
C SER A 88 -2.29 -13.77 -4.50
N PHE A 89 -2.92 -12.62 -4.22
CA PHE A 89 -3.93 -12.49 -3.17
C PHE A 89 -5.20 -11.87 -3.72
N TRP A 90 -6.34 -12.42 -3.33
CA TRP A 90 -7.63 -11.80 -3.58
C TRP A 90 -7.77 -10.46 -2.85
N SER A 91 -8.48 -9.53 -3.48
CA SER A 91 -8.74 -8.19 -2.96
C SER A 91 -9.82 -8.19 -1.86
N GLU A 92 -10.94 -8.85 -2.15
CA GLU A 92 -12.23 -8.81 -1.47
C GLU A 92 -12.86 -10.22 -1.49
N GLY A 93 -12.36 -11.11 -0.63
CA GLY A 93 -12.82 -12.50 -0.59
C GLY A 93 -12.57 -13.32 -1.86
N HIS A 94 -12.95 -14.60 -1.85
CA HIS A 94 -12.64 -15.52 -2.95
C HIS A 94 -13.32 -15.14 -4.27
N GLY A 95 -12.54 -15.08 -5.34
CA GLY A 95 -13.03 -14.84 -6.70
C GLY A 95 -13.13 -13.36 -7.11
N SER A 96 -12.70 -12.44 -6.24
CA SER A 96 -12.49 -11.03 -6.57
C SER A 96 -11.30 -10.83 -7.52
N GLU A 97 -10.81 -9.62 -7.74
CA GLU A 97 -9.58 -9.43 -8.51
C GLU A 97 -8.34 -9.81 -7.69
N SER A 98 -7.24 -10.14 -8.37
CA SER A 98 -5.97 -10.52 -7.73
C SER A 98 -4.79 -10.07 -8.57
N ASP A 99 -3.92 -9.26 -7.97
CA ASP A 99 -2.72 -8.70 -8.58
C ASP A 99 -1.71 -8.22 -7.53
N MET A 100 -0.61 -7.62 -8.01
CA MET A 100 0.52 -7.16 -7.19
C MET A 100 0.13 -6.16 -6.08
N ARG A 101 -1.00 -5.44 -6.21
CA ARG A 101 -1.45 -4.51 -5.16
C ARG A 101 -1.78 -5.26 -3.87
N PHE A 102 -2.38 -6.43 -3.98
CA PHE A 102 -2.78 -7.23 -2.81
C PHE A 102 -1.63 -8.06 -2.26
N VAL A 103 -0.62 -8.39 -3.08
CA VAL A 103 0.68 -8.88 -2.59
C VAL A 103 1.29 -7.85 -1.64
N PHE A 104 1.34 -6.58 -2.04
CA PHE A 104 1.84 -5.50 -1.18
C PHE A 104 1.03 -5.36 0.10
N CYS A 105 -0.30 -5.32 0.00
CA CYS A 105 -1.14 -5.18 1.19
C CYS A 105 -0.95 -6.36 2.17
N ALA A 106 -0.93 -7.61 1.68
CA ALA A 106 -0.70 -8.80 2.50
C ALA A 106 0.65 -8.76 3.23
N VAL A 107 1.73 -8.46 2.51
CA VAL A 107 3.07 -8.38 3.10
C VAL A 107 3.19 -7.20 4.07
N ALA A 108 2.59 -6.05 3.76
CA ALA A 108 2.59 -4.90 4.64
C ALA A 108 1.81 -5.15 5.93
N ILE A 109 0.66 -5.84 5.87
CA ILE A 109 -0.11 -6.26 7.05
C ILE A 109 0.73 -7.19 7.92
N CYS A 110 1.30 -8.25 7.35
CA CYS A 110 2.20 -9.17 8.07
C CYS A 110 3.38 -8.43 8.69
N HIS A 111 3.97 -7.47 7.97
CA HIS A 111 5.04 -6.63 8.49
C HIS A 111 4.59 -5.76 9.66
N ILE A 112 3.43 -5.08 9.57
CA ILE A 112 2.90 -4.27 10.67
C ILE A 112 2.60 -5.13 11.88
N LEU A 113 2.07 -6.34 11.69
CA LEU A 113 1.73 -7.25 12.79
C LEU A 113 2.91 -8.11 13.29
N GLN A 114 4.07 -8.02 12.62
CA GLN A 114 5.30 -8.79 12.87
C GLN A 114 5.09 -10.32 12.83
N ASP A 115 4.23 -10.79 11.93
CA ASP A 115 4.03 -12.22 11.66
C ASP A 115 3.78 -12.44 10.17
N ASP A 116 4.71 -13.11 9.52
CA ASP A 116 4.63 -13.49 8.10
C ASP A 116 4.47 -15.01 7.89
N SER A 117 4.19 -15.76 8.95
CA SER A 117 4.00 -17.22 8.91
C SER A 117 2.71 -17.63 8.21
N HIS A 118 1.78 -16.69 8.01
CA HIS A 118 0.53 -16.87 7.28
C HIS A 118 0.68 -16.74 5.76
N ILE A 119 1.87 -16.39 5.25
CA ILE A 119 2.17 -16.29 3.82
C ILE A 119 2.89 -17.56 3.32
N ASN A 120 2.34 -18.20 2.28
CA ASN A 120 3.07 -19.16 1.47
C ASN A 120 4.08 -18.44 0.57
N TRP A 121 5.30 -18.30 1.08
CA TRP A 121 6.40 -17.60 0.41
C TRP A 121 6.85 -18.26 -0.89
N SER A 122 6.73 -19.59 -1.01
CA SER A 122 7.12 -20.30 -2.24
C SER A 122 6.21 -19.93 -3.41
N ALA A 123 4.90 -19.86 -3.16
CA ALA A 123 3.92 -19.43 -4.15
C ALA A 123 4.09 -17.94 -4.49
N LEU A 124 4.15 -17.07 -3.47
CA LEU A 124 4.32 -15.62 -3.65
C LEU A 124 5.59 -15.29 -4.46
N ARG A 125 6.72 -15.93 -4.13
CA ARG A 125 7.97 -15.81 -4.91
C ARG A 125 7.75 -16.15 -6.38
N SER A 126 7.03 -17.24 -6.66
CA SER A 126 6.75 -17.68 -8.02
C SER A 126 5.90 -16.66 -8.78
N PHE A 127 4.90 -16.06 -8.12
CA PHE A 127 4.10 -14.97 -8.67
C PHE A 127 4.95 -13.75 -9.05
N ILE A 128 5.75 -13.21 -8.12
CA ILE A 128 6.58 -12.03 -8.38
C ILE A 128 7.57 -12.30 -9.53
N ARG A 129 8.20 -13.48 -9.54
CA ARG A 129 9.13 -13.86 -10.62
C ARG A 129 8.45 -13.98 -11.97
N ALA A 130 7.25 -14.54 -12.01
CA ALA A 130 6.48 -14.68 -13.24
C ALA A 130 5.94 -13.32 -13.76
N SER A 131 5.83 -12.32 -12.89
CA SER A 131 5.44 -10.94 -13.24
C SER A 131 6.61 -10.04 -13.66
N LEU A 132 7.87 -10.50 -13.59
CA LEU A 132 9.03 -9.76 -14.09
C LEU A 132 9.13 -9.89 -15.61
N ASN A 133 9.16 -8.75 -16.31
CA ASN A 133 9.10 -8.72 -17.77
C ASN A 133 10.47 -8.56 -18.43
N TYR A 134 10.48 -8.76 -19.76
CA TYR A 134 11.67 -8.63 -20.60
C TYR A 134 12.26 -7.20 -20.60
N ASP A 135 11.44 -6.18 -20.35
CA ASP A 135 11.87 -4.79 -20.28
C ASP A 135 12.55 -4.43 -18.94
N GLY A 136 12.46 -5.32 -17.95
CA GLY A 136 13.04 -5.17 -16.61
C GLY A 136 12.07 -4.67 -15.55
N GLY A 137 10.87 -4.22 -15.92
CA GLY A 137 9.82 -3.84 -14.97
C GLY A 137 8.97 -5.03 -14.52
N ILE A 138 8.03 -4.77 -13.61
CA ILE A 138 7.12 -5.80 -13.06
C ILE A 138 5.67 -5.41 -13.36
N GLY A 139 4.90 -6.34 -13.92
CA GLY A 139 3.47 -6.18 -14.23
C GLY A 139 2.55 -6.45 -13.03
N GLN A 140 1.24 -6.23 -13.22
CA GLN A 140 0.22 -6.51 -12.20
C GLN A 140 0.12 -8.02 -11.90
N GLY A 141 0.22 -8.85 -12.93
CA GLY A 141 0.44 -10.28 -12.86
C GLY A 141 1.30 -10.79 -14.03
N PRO A 142 1.48 -12.11 -14.12
CA PRO A 142 2.27 -12.73 -15.19
C PRO A 142 1.73 -12.41 -16.58
N GLY A 143 2.59 -11.86 -17.44
CA GLY A 143 2.26 -11.48 -18.82
C GLY A 143 1.65 -10.08 -18.98
N ASP A 144 1.32 -9.39 -17.89
CA ASP A 144 0.87 -7.99 -17.96
C ASP A 144 2.02 -7.04 -18.25
N GLU A 145 1.70 -5.89 -18.86
CA GLU A 145 2.68 -4.82 -19.09
C GLU A 145 3.29 -4.32 -17.76
N SER A 146 4.61 -4.10 -17.79
CA SER A 146 5.34 -3.49 -16.67
C SER A 146 4.77 -2.12 -16.29
N HIS A 147 4.56 -1.92 -15.00
CA HIS A 147 3.92 -0.70 -14.51
C HIS A 147 4.57 -0.21 -13.20
N GLY A 148 4.67 1.11 -13.03
CA GLY A 148 5.36 1.73 -11.89
C GLY A 148 4.72 1.35 -10.55
N GLY A 149 3.39 1.28 -10.51
CA GLY A 149 2.66 0.87 -9.31
C GLY A 149 2.92 -0.58 -8.90
N SER A 150 2.83 -1.54 -9.83
CA SER A 150 3.10 -2.96 -9.54
C SER A 150 4.58 -3.20 -9.23
N THR A 151 5.48 -2.48 -9.91
CA THR A 151 6.92 -2.53 -9.63
C THR A 151 7.21 -2.07 -8.20
N PHE A 152 6.63 -0.96 -7.75
CA PHE A 152 6.71 -0.54 -6.36
C PHE A 152 6.16 -1.62 -5.43
N CYS A 153 4.95 -2.13 -5.70
CA CYS A 153 4.30 -3.12 -4.83
C CYS A 153 5.19 -4.36 -4.63
N ALA A 154 5.78 -4.90 -5.70
CA ALA A 154 6.71 -6.02 -5.62
C ALA A 154 7.98 -5.68 -4.83
N ILE A 155 8.66 -4.58 -5.17
CA ILE A 155 9.93 -4.19 -4.55
C ILE A 155 9.76 -3.83 -3.07
N ALA A 156 8.70 -3.10 -2.73
CA ALA A 156 8.35 -2.79 -1.35
C ALA A 156 8.02 -4.06 -0.56
N SER A 157 7.28 -5.01 -1.13
CA SER A 157 7.01 -6.31 -0.49
C SER A 157 8.29 -7.08 -0.18
N LEU A 158 9.20 -7.17 -1.15
CA LEU A 158 10.49 -7.84 -0.96
C LEU A 158 11.37 -7.12 0.07
N SER A 159 11.29 -5.79 0.15
CA SER A 159 12.00 -5.01 1.16
C SER A 159 11.42 -5.25 2.56
N LEU A 160 10.11 -5.18 2.74
CA LEU A 160 9.43 -5.35 4.04
C LEU A 160 9.60 -6.77 4.61
N SER A 161 9.81 -7.76 3.74
CA SER A 161 10.04 -9.16 4.13
C SER A 161 11.51 -9.56 4.21
N ASN A 162 12.45 -8.62 4.04
CA ASN A 162 13.90 -8.89 4.01
C ASN A 162 14.35 -9.88 2.91
N ARG A 163 13.61 -9.99 1.80
CA ARG A 163 13.87 -10.90 0.66
C ARG A 163 14.35 -10.19 -0.61
N LEU A 164 14.55 -8.88 -0.55
CA LEU A 164 14.99 -8.08 -1.70
C LEU A 164 16.42 -8.40 -2.14
N TRP A 165 17.32 -8.67 -1.18
CA TRP A 165 18.76 -8.71 -1.42
C TRP A 165 19.38 -10.11 -1.24
N ASP A 166 18.59 -11.11 -0.85
CA ASP A 166 19.03 -12.49 -0.62
C ASP A 166 19.09 -13.36 -1.90
N GLU A 167 18.75 -12.76 -3.06
CA GLU A 167 18.65 -13.42 -4.37
C GLU A 167 17.65 -14.58 -4.43
N SER A 168 16.79 -14.72 -3.43
CA SER A 168 15.72 -15.71 -3.44
C SER A 168 14.70 -15.37 -4.53
N VAL A 169 14.26 -14.11 -4.63
CA VAL A 169 13.24 -13.71 -5.61
C VAL A 169 13.84 -13.09 -6.86
N LEU A 170 14.72 -12.09 -6.72
CA LEU A 170 15.36 -11.39 -7.84
C LEU A 170 16.87 -11.44 -7.70
N SER A 171 17.56 -11.76 -8.78
CA SER A 171 19.03 -11.69 -8.85
C SER A 171 19.51 -10.23 -8.93
N ARG A 172 20.79 -10.01 -8.62
CA ARG A 172 21.41 -8.66 -8.71
C ARG A 172 21.34 -8.08 -10.12
N SER A 173 21.44 -8.91 -11.15
CA SER A 173 21.37 -8.50 -12.55
C SER A 173 19.94 -8.10 -12.95
N GLU A 174 18.92 -8.81 -12.46
CA GLU A 174 17.51 -8.45 -12.62
C GLU A 174 17.21 -7.13 -11.91
N ILE A 175 17.70 -6.93 -10.68
CA ILE A 175 17.57 -5.65 -9.96
C ILE A 175 18.22 -4.50 -10.75
N SER A 176 19.40 -4.72 -11.32
CA SER A 176 20.10 -3.70 -12.12
C SER A 176 19.31 -3.31 -13.37
N ARG A 177 18.65 -4.29 -14.03
CA ARG A 177 17.74 -4.03 -15.16
C ARG A 177 16.51 -3.25 -14.72
N LEU A 178 15.94 -3.57 -13.57
CA LEU A 178 14.77 -2.87 -13.03
C LEU A 178 15.10 -1.42 -12.66
N VAL A 179 16.27 -1.16 -12.07
CA VAL A 179 16.75 0.22 -11.83
C VAL A 179 16.82 1.00 -13.14
N LYS A 180 17.38 0.42 -14.20
CA LYS A 180 17.42 1.05 -15.53
C LYS A 180 16.01 1.32 -16.07
N TRP A 181 15.10 0.36 -15.97
CA TRP A 181 13.70 0.50 -16.38
C TRP A 181 13.01 1.66 -15.64
N ALA A 182 13.18 1.74 -14.32
CA ALA A 182 12.62 2.78 -13.47
C ALA A 182 13.17 4.18 -13.81
N LEU A 183 14.49 4.30 -14.03
CA LEU A 183 15.10 5.57 -14.44
C LEU A 183 14.57 6.06 -15.80
N TRP A 184 14.30 5.15 -16.74
CA TRP A 184 13.69 5.48 -18.02
C TRP A 184 12.23 5.93 -17.94
N LYS A 185 11.63 5.92 -16.75
CA LYS A 185 10.30 6.48 -16.53
C LYS A 185 10.36 7.98 -16.20
N GLN A 186 11.54 8.56 -16.01
CA GLN A 186 11.69 9.98 -15.73
C GLN A 186 11.64 10.79 -17.03
N ASP A 187 10.64 11.64 -17.18
CA ASP A 187 10.74 12.82 -18.04
C ASP A 187 10.76 14.09 -17.16
N GLN A 188 9.69 14.86 -17.06
CA GLN A 188 9.62 16.02 -16.15
C GLN A 188 9.37 15.56 -14.72
N GLY A 189 8.35 14.72 -14.56
CA GLY A 189 8.11 13.90 -13.39
C GLY A 189 8.43 12.45 -13.70
N PHE A 190 7.47 11.58 -13.45
CA PHE A 190 7.54 10.17 -13.81
C PHE A 190 6.23 9.72 -14.45
N HIS A 191 6.32 8.80 -15.41
CA HIS A 191 5.16 8.11 -15.97
C HIS A 191 5.15 6.62 -15.60
N GLY A 192 3.97 6.06 -15.41
CA GLY A 192 3.83 4.68 -14.92
C GLY A 192 4.29 3.59 -15.89
N ARG A 193 4.30 3.87 -17.20
CA ARG A 193 4.65 2.91 -18.26
C ARG A 193 5.08 3.64 -19.54
N ALA A 194 5.77 2.96 -20.44
CA ALA A 194 6.30 3.57 -21.65
C ALA A 194 5.23 4.28 -22.48
N HIS A 195 5.60 5.42 -23.08
CA HIS A 195 4.73 6.23 -23.95
C HIS A 195 3.44 6.75 -23.29
N LYS A 196 3.47 6.95 -21.96
CA LYS A 196 2.42 7.67 -21.23
C LYS A 196 2.96 8.97 -20.66
N ASP A 197 2.06 9.91 -20.45
CA ASP A 197 2.38 11.19 -19.82
C ASP A 197 2.76 10.99 -18.35
N ASP A 198 3.57 11.92 -17.85
CA ASP A 198 3.94 11.97 -16.45
C ASP A 198 2.73 12.23 -15.57
N ASP A 199 2.76 11.68 -14.36
CA ASP A 199 1.70 11.78 -13.37
C ASP A 199 2.35 11.91 -11.98
N SER A 200 1.91 12.90 -11.21
CA SER A 200 2.48 13.30 -9.92
C SER A 200 2.57 12.17 -8.91
N CYS A 201 1.68 11.16 -8.96
CA CYS A 201 1.77 10.04 -8.04
C CYS A 201 3.00 9.15 -8.31
N TYR A 202 3.50 9.06 -9.55
CA TYR A 202 4.70 8.25 -9.86
C TYR A 202 5.98 8.87 -9.34
N ALA A 203 5.97 10.16 -8.97
CA ALA A 203 7.08 10.76 -8.23
C ALA A 203 7.34 9.98 -6.92
N PHE A 204 6.29 9.47 -6.28
CA PHE A 204 6.43 8.53 -5.19
C PHE A 204 6.61 7.09 -5.67
N TRP A 205 5.71 6.52 -6.49
CA TRP A 205 5.78 5.08 -6.81
C TRP A 205 7.15 4.66 -7.38
N ILE A 206 7.68 5.44 -8.32
CA ILE A 206 8.98 5.15 -8.94
C ILE A 206 10.12 5.70 -8.09
N GLY A 207 9.97 6.89 -7.51
CA GLY A 207 10.98 7.47 -6.61
C GLY A 207 11.27 6.58 -5.40
N ALA A 208 10.23 6.04 -4.75
CA ALA A 208 10.33 5.11 -3.64
C ALA A 208 10.94 3.78 -4.06
N THR A 209 10.58 3.27 -5.24
CA THR A 209 11.24 2.07 -5.82
C THR A 209 12.75 2.30 -5.94
N LEU A 210 13.17 3.45 -6.48
CA LEU A 210 14.59 3.80 -6.59
C LEU A 210 15.25 4.02 -5.21
N GLU A 211 14.55 4.60 -4.23
CA GLU A 211 15.02 4.71 -2.85
C GLU A 211 15.31 3.33 -2.23
N ILE A 212 14.34 2.42 -2.30
CA ILE A 212 14.44 1.05 -1.75
C ILE A 212 15.60 0.28 -2.39
N LEU A 213 15.84 0.51 -3.69
CA LEU A 213 16.93 -0.10 -4.44
C LEU A 213 18.28 0.62 -4.28
N ASN A 214 18.37 1.63 -3.42
CA ASN A 214 19.56 2.48 -3.22
C ASN A 214 20.04 3.19 -4.51
N ALA A 215 19.13 3.49 -5.42
CA ALA A 215 19.37 4.09 -6.72
C ALA A 215 18.83 5.53 -6.85
N ASN A 216 18.30 6.11 -5.76
CA ASN A 216 17.75 7.47 -5.73
C ASN A 216 18.75 8.58 -6.10
N HIS A 217 20.05 8.33 -5.99
CA HIS A 217 21.10 9.29 -6.35
C HIS A 217 21.23 9.47 -7.87
N LEU A 218 20.59 8.61 -8.67
CA LEU A 218 20.63 8.65 -10.13
C LEU A 218 19.48 9.48 -10.74
N LEU A 219 18.52 9.94 -9.94
CA LEU A 219 17.36 10.68 -10.42
C LEU A 219 17.66 12.19 -10.58
N ASP A 220 17.06 12.82 -11.59
CA ASP A 220 17.08 14.27 -11.73
C ASP A 220 16.12 14.91 -10.71
N LYS A 221 16.68 15.26 -9.55
CA LYS A 221 15.91 15.76 -8.39
C LYS A 221 15.27 17.11 -8.66
N GLU A 222 15.98 18.00 -9.35
CA GLU A 222 15.52 19.36 -9.62
C GLU A 222 14.35 19.36 -10.62
N LYS A 223 14.43 18.50 -11.64
CA LYS A 223 13.36 18.36 -12.63
C LYS A 223 12.09 17.77 -11.99
N LEU A 224 12.24 16.71 -11.19
CA LEU A 224 11.13 16.09 -10.45
C LEU A 224 10.47 17.08 -9.48
N ARG A 225 11.29 17.81 -8.70
CA ARG A 225 10.82 18.84 -7.77
C ARG A 225 10.03 19.92 -8.50
N SER A 226 10.56 20.41 -9.63
CA SER A 226 9.90 21.43 -10.44
C SER A 226 8.55 20.95 -10.97
N PHE A 227 8.46 19.72 -11.50
CA PHE A 227 7.21 19.12 -11.95
C PHE A 227 6.15 19.07 -10.85
N LEU A 228 6.52 18.63 -9.64
CA LEU A 228 5.60 18.57 -8.49
C LEU A 228 5.10 19.96 -8.08
N LEU A 229 5.96 20.98 -8.06
CA LEU A 229 5.56 22.35 -7.74
C LEU A 229 4.56 22.91 -8.78
N ILE A 230 4.73 22.59 -10.06
CA ILE A 230 3.78 23.01 -11.10
C ILE A 230 2.46 22.25 -10.97
N ALA A 231 2.49 20.97 -10.56
CA ALA A 231 1.29 20.18 -10.30
C ALA A 231 0.49 20.62 -9.05
N GLN A 232 1.03 21.53 -8.22
CA GLN A 232 0.34 22.05 -7.05
C GLN A 232 -0.81 22.98 -7.45
N HIS A 233 -2.01 22.70 -6.95
CA HIS A 233 -3.17 23.55 -7.21
C HIS A 233 -3.20 24.76 -6.27
N GLN A 234 -2.66 25.90 -6.73
CA GLN A 234 -2.44 27.10 -5.89
C GLN A 234 -3.70 27.60 -5.14
N PRO A 235 -4.90 27.69 -5.76
CA PRO A 235 -6.06 28.25 -5.06
C PRO A 235 -6.64 27.39 -3.93
N LEU A 236 -6.62 26.06 -4.09
CA LEU A 236 -7.25 25.12 -3.15
C LEU A 236 -6.23 24.40 -2.25
N GLY A 237 -4.93 24.49 -2.56
CA GLY A 237 -3.93 23.57 -2.05
C GLY A 237 -4.07 22.17 -2.67
N GLY A 238 -3.25 21.24 -2.20
CA GLY A 238 -3.18 19.89 -2.77
C GLY A 238 -2.48 19.83 -4.13
N PHE A 239 -2.46 18.64 -4.72
CA PHE A 239 -1.75 18.37 -5.97
C PHE A 239 -2.68 17.66 -6.97
N CYS A 240 -2.58 18.09 -8.22
CA CYS A 240 -3.23 17.46 -9.36
C CYS A 240 -2.38 16.29 -9.88
N LYS A 241 -3.02 15.41 -10.66
CA LYS A 241 -2.34 14.36 -11.43
C LYS A 241 -1.28 14.93 -12.38
N VAL A 242 -1.68 15.93 -13.16
CA VAL A 242 -0.84 16.60 -14.14
C VAL A 242 -0.86 18.11 -13.89
N PRO A 243 0.18 18.83 -14.31
CA PRO A 243 0.20 20.29 -14.44
C PRO A 243 -0.88 20.86 -15.38
N ASP A 244 -2.15 20.84 -14.98
CA ASP A 244 -3.29 21.35 -15.75
C ASP A 244 -3.97 22.50 -14.99
N PRO A 245 -4.03 23.72 -15.55
CA PRO A 245 -4.74 24.86 -14.95
C PRO A 245 -6.24 24.63 -14.69
N THR A 246 -6.84 23.65 -15.37
CA THR A 246 -8.25 23.26 -15.21
C THR A 246 -8.42 21.99 -14.37
N GLY A 247 -7.31 21.35 -13.99
CA GLY A 247 -7.29 20.16 -13.16
C GLY A 247 -7.68 20.46 -11.71
N PHE A 248 -8.21 19.45 -11.03
CA PHE A 248 -8.54 19.52 -9.62
C PHE A 248 -7.59 18.64 -8.80
N PRO A 249 -7.20 19.08 -7.59
CA PRO A 249 -6.43 18.25 -6.70
C PRO A 249 -7.32 17.17 -6.09
N ASP A 250 -6.72 16.03 -5.75
CA ASP A 250 -7.37 14.97 -4.99
C ASP A 250 -6.46 14.45 -3.88
N LEU A 251 -7.03 13.65 -2.96
CA LEU A 251 -6.31 13.15 -1.79
C LEU A 251 -5.14 12.23 -2.17
N LEU A 252 -5.29 11.44 -3.23
CA LEU A 252 -4.28 10.48 -3.67
C LEU A 252 -3.05 11.21 -4.19
N HIS A 253 -3.23 12.08 -5.18
CA HIS A 253 -2.12 12.83 -5.77
C HIS A 253 -1.53 13.81 -4.78
N THR A 254 -2.34 14.39 -3.88
CA THR A 254 -1.85 15.21 -2.78
C THR A 254 -0.92 14.42 -1.87
N TYR A 255 -1.36 13.27 -1.36
CA TYR A 255 -0.53 12.45 -0.47
C TYR A 255 0.75 11.98 -1.14
N PHE A 256 0.66 11.41 -2.35
CA PHE A 256 1.85 10.90 -3.03
C PHE A 256 2.81 12.00 -3.46
N SER A 257 2.33 13.19 -3.80
CA SER A 257 3.21 14.33 -4.08
C SER A 257 3.95 14.79 -2.82
N LEU A 258 3.27 14.86 -1.68
CA LEU A 258 3.90 15.18 -0.38
C LEU A 258 4.92 14.10 0.03
N ALA A 259 4.59 12.83 -0.17
CA ALA A 259 5.51 11.71 0.06
C ALA A 259 6.74 11.78 -0.86
N ALA A 260 6.57 12.21 -2.11
CA ALA A 260 7.68 12.43 -3.04
C ALA A 260 8.58 13.60 -2.59
N PHE A 261 8.03 14.71 -2.08
CA PHE A 261 8.84 15.77 -1.47
C PHE A 261 9.65 15.26 -0.26
N SER A 262 9.08 14.38 0.55
CA SER A 262 9.82 13.71 1.63
C SER A 262 10.99 12.87 1.10
N LEU A 263 10.79 12.08 0.04
CA LEU A 263 11.86 11.31 -0.62
C LEU A 263 12.97 12.23 -1.18
N LEU A 264 12.59 13.38 -1.71
CA LEU A 264 13.53 14.42 -2.19
C LEU A 264 14.27 15.14 -1.06
N ARG A 265 13.90 14.89 0.20
CA ARG A 265 14.43 15.57 1.40
C ARG A 265 14.14 17.08 1.36
N GLU A 266 12.96 17.45 0.88
CA GLU A 266 12.51 18.84 0.84
C GLU A 266 12.48 19.44 2.25
N PRO A 267 13.01 20.67 2.45
CA PRO A 267 12.95 21.34 3.75
C PRO A 267 11.51 21.44 4.29
N GLY A 268 11.33 21.09 5.57
CA GLY A 268 10.03 21.09 6.23
C GLY A 268 9.24 19.78 6.13
N PHE A 269 9.72 18.80 5.35
CA PHE A 269 9.10 17.47 5.28
C PHE A 269 9.81 16.48 6.20
N SER A 270 9.03 15.75 6.99
CA SER A 270 9.54 14.63 7.78
C SER A 270 10.05 13.51 6.87
N PRO A 271 11.14 12.80 7.22
CA PRO A 271 11.60 11.63 6.48
C PRO A 271 10.51 10.54 6.39
N ILE A 272 10.49 9.80 5.29
CA ILE A 272 9.52 8.73 5.03
C ILE A 272 10.21 7.36 5.00
N HIS A 273 9.51 6.33 5.47
CA HIS A 273 9.87 4.94 5.23
C HIS A 273 9.30 4.51 3.88
N ALA A 274 10.14 4.47 2.84
CA ALA A 274 9.72 4.29 1.45
C ALA A 274 8.88 3.03 1.22
N SER A 275 9.27 1.88 1.80
CA SER A 275 8.58 0.61 1.58
C SER A 275 7.18 0.56 2.19
N LEU A 276 6.97 1.19 3.35
CA LEU A 276 5.66 1.19 4.03
C LEU A 276 4.84 2.45 3.73
N ASN A 277 5.44 3.44 3.07
CA ASN A 277 4.82 4.71 2.73
C ASN A 277 4.19 5.43 3.93
N VAL A 278 4.97 5.58 5.01
CA VAL A 278 4.60 6.35 6.21
C VAL A 278 5.79 7.14 6.71
N SER A 279 5.55 8.22 7.46
CA SER A 279 6.65 8.96 8.10
C SER A 279 7.52 8.03 8.95
N ARG A 280 8.82 8.33 9.04
CA ARG A 280 9.76 7.53 9.83
C ARG A 280 9.34 7.42 11.30
N HIS A 281 8.75 8.49 11.85
CA HIS A 281 8.20 8.48 13.21
C HIS A 281 7.10 7.43 13.39
N VAL A 282 6.15 7.34 12.44
CA VAL A 282 5.09 6.33 12.46
C VAL A 282 5.66 4.93 12.28
N TYR A 283 6.66 4.76 11.42
CA TYR A 283 7.34 3.47 11.25
C TYR A 283 8.02 3.00 12.55
N GLU A 284 8.73 3.89 13.23
CA GLU A 284 9.37 3.61 14.53
C GLU A 284 8.33 3.27 15.62
N HIS A 285 7.16 3.92 15.58
CA HIS A 285 6.02 3.58 16.44
C HIS A 285 5.50 2.17 16.19
N ILE A 286 5.32 1.76 14.93
CA ILE A 286 4.90 0.40 14.55
C ILE A 286 5.86 -0.66 15.13
N LEU A 287 7.17 -0.45 14.98
CA LEU A 287 8.17 -1.39 15.49
C LEU A 287 8.14 -1.50 17.03
N LYS A 288 7.91 -0.39 17.73
CA LYS A 288 7.90 -0.37 19.19
C LYS A 288 6.81 -1.27 19.80
N PHE A 289 5.60 -1.25 19.25
CA PHE A 289 4.43 -1.93 19.86
C PHE A 289 4.19 -3.34 19.33
N THR A 290 5.05 -3.81 18.45
CA THR A 290 4.96 -5.16 17.88
C THR A 290 6.02 -6.09 18.46
N HIS A 291 7.13 -5.55 18.97
CA HIS A 291 8.13 -6.32 19.74
C HIS A 291 7.67 -6.74 21.15
N CYS A 292 6.65 -6.11 21.74
CA CYS A 292 6.21 -6.38 23.12
C CYS A 292 5.40 -7.69 23.31
N HIS A 293 5.11 -8.46 22.25
CA HIS A 293 4.24 -9.64 22.32
C HIS A 293 4.90 -10.97 21.98
N VAL A 294 6.21 -11.00 21.69
CA VAL A 294 6.96 -12.25 21.44
C VAL A 294 7.65 -12.76 22.72
N SER A 295 7.37 -12.15 23.88
CA SER A 295 8.05 -12.43 25.16
C SER A 295 7.10 -12.83 26.30
N GLY A 296 5.97 -13.45 25.98
CA GLY A 296 4.98 -13.95 26.97
C GLY A 296 4.81 -15.45 26.89
#